data_AF-A0A8B7INS8-F1
#
_entry.id   AF-A0A8B7INS8-F1
#
_cell.length_a   1.000
_cell.length_b   1.000
_cell.length_c   1.000
_cell.angle_alpha   90.00
_cell.angle_beta   90.00
_cell.angle_gamma   90.00
#
_symmetry.space_group_name_H-M   'P 1'
#
loop_
_entity.id
_entity.type
_entity.pdbx_description
1 polymer ?
#
loop_
_entity_poly.entity_id
_entity_poly.type
_entity_poly.pdbx_seq_one_letter_code
_entity_poly.pdbx_strand_id
1 'polypeptide(L)'
;MYFKRFYLNNSVMEYHPRIIMLTCAFLACKVDEFNVSSAQFVGNLRESPLGQEKALEQILEYELLLIQQLNFHLIVHNPYRPFEGLLIDLKTRYPMLENPEVLRKTADDFLNRVALTDAYLLFTPSQIALTAILSSASRAGINME
;
A
#
# COMPACT_ATOMS: atom_id res chain seq x y z
N MET A 1 -1.36 2.94 3.53
CA MET A 1 -0.90 3.14 4.93
C MET A 1 -1.29 4.51 5.48
N TYR A 2 -0.94 5.62 4.82
CA TYR A 2 -1.28 6.98 5.29
C TYR A 2 -2.76 7.16 5.61
N PHE A 3 -3.65 6.75 4.69
CA PHE A 3 -5.10 6.85 4.89
C PHE A 3 -5.58 6.14 6.16
N LYS A 4 -5.06 4.93 6.43
CA LYS A 4 -5.37 4.16 7.65
C LYS A 4 -4.88 4.88 8.91
N ARG A 5 -3.65 5.39 8.90
CA ARG A 5 -3.06 6.11 10.04
C ARG A 5 -3.78 7.44 10.32
N PHE A 6 -4.14 8.18 9.27
CA PHE A 6 -4.85 9.46 9.39
C PHE A 6 -6.20 9.27 10.10
N TYR A 7 -7.03 8.33 9.61
CA TYR A 7 -8.35 8.05 10.19
C TYR A 7 -8.34 7.20 11.46
N LEU A 8 -7.15 6.82 11.95
CA LEU A 8 -7.03 6.23 13.29
C LEU A 8 -7.25 7.29 14.38
N ASN A 9 -6.82 8.53 14.12
CA ASN A 9 -6.85 9.63 15.08
C ASN A 9 -7.76 10.80 14.65
N ASN A 10 -8.29 10.78 13.43
CA ASN A 10 -9.11 11.86 12.88
C ASN A 10 -10.49 11.35 12.46
N SER A 11 -11.51 12.20 12.59
CA SER A 11 -12.88 11.85 12.21
C SER A 11 -13.13 12.05 10.71
N VAL A 12 -13.86 11.11 10.10
CA VAL A 12 -14.36 11.20 8.72
C VAL A 12 -15.34 12.36 8.55
N MET A 13 -16.01 12.79 9.62
CA MET A 13 -16.94 13.92 9.60
C MET A 13 -16.21 15.27 9.54
N GLU A 14 -14.97 15.33 10.01
CA GLU A 14 -14.16 16.55 9.99
C GLU A 14 -13.41 16.68 8.66
N TYR A 15 -12.78 15.60 8.20
CA TYR A 15 -12.03 15.58 6.96
C TYR A 15 -12.63 14.59 5.98
N HIS A 16 -13.07 15.08 4.82
CA HIS A 16 -13.74 14.26 3.83
C HIS A 16 -12.77 13.22 3.20
N PRO A 17 -13.11 11.91 3.20
CA PRO A 17 -12.21 10.83 2.82
C PRO A 17 -11.78 10.89 1.36
N ARG A 18 -12.62 11.40 0.45
CA ARG A 18 -12.23 11.62 -0.95
C ARG A 18 -10.99 12.52 -1.07
N ILE A 19 -10.94 13.61 -0.31
CA ILE A 19 -9.85 14.60 -0.42
C ILE A 19 -8.60 14.02 0.23
N ILE A 20 -8.71 13.51 1.46
CA ILE A 20 -7.58 12.90 2.17
C ILE A 20 -7.01 11.70 1.42
N MET A 21 -7.84 10.91 0.72
CA MET A 21 -7.37 9.82 -0.13
C MET A 21 -6.46 10.34 -1.26
N LEU A 22 -6.86 11.41 -1.95
CA LEU A 22 -6.06 12.03 -3.01
C LEU A 22 -4.78 12.64 -2.44
N THR A 23 -4.86 13.34 -1.29
CA THR A 23 -3.69 13.90 -0.60
C THR A 23 -2.72 12.79 -0.17
N CYS A 24 -3.22 11.66 0.32
CA CYS A 24 -2.38 10.50 0.67
C CYS A 24 -1.65 9.94 -0.55
N ALA A 25 -2.33 9.78 -1.68
CA ALA A 25 -1.72 9.30 -2.91
C ALA A 25 -0.68 10.30 -3.45
N PHE A 26 -1.00 11.59 -3.43
CA PHE A 26 -0.08 12.65 -3.86
C PHE A 26 1.18 12.71 -2.98
N LEU A 27 1.02 12.66 -1.66
CA LEU A 27 2.14 12.62 -0.71
C LEU A 27 2.97 11.35 -0.89
N ALA A 28 2.35 10.19 -1.12
CA ALA A 28 3.07 8.94 -1.37
C ALA A 28 3.94 9.03 -2.62
N CYS A 29 3.44 9.59 -3.72
CA CYS A 29 4.25 9.80 -4.94
C CYS A 29 5.51 10.62 -4.65
N LYS A 30 5.41 11.65 -3.81
CA LYS A 30 6.56 12.49 -3.45
C LYS A 30 7.54 11.78 -2.51
N VAL A 31 7.05 11.06 -1.51
CA VAL A 31 7.90 10.36 -0.53
C VAL A 31 8.63 9.17 -1.15
N ASP A 32 7.96 8.42 -2.03
CA ASP A 32 8.53 7.24 -2.71
C ASP A 32 9.29 7.60 -4.00
N GLU A 33 9.57 8.89 -4.24
CA GLU A 33 10.30 9.42 -5.41
C GLU A 33 9.68 9.01 -6.77
N PHE A 34 8.36 8.79 -6.80
CA PHE A 34 7.62 8.54 -8.02
C PHE A 34 7.32 9.87 -8.72
N ASN A 35 8.23 10.25 -9.63
CA ASN A 35 8.24 11.56 -10.29
C ASN A 35 7.02 11.78 -11.20
N VAL A 36 5.97 12.39 -10.65
CA VAL A 36 4.73 12.78 -11.35
C VAL A 36 4.45 14.24 -11.05
N SER A 37 4.17 15.04 -12.08
CA SER A 37 3.81 16.45 -11.87
C SER A 37 2.42 16.58 -11.26
N SER A 38 2.15 17.68 -10.55
CA SER A 38 0.82 17.96 -9.99
C SER A 38 -0.29 17.91 -11.04
N ALA A 39 -0.04 18.49 -12.22
CA ALA A 39 -0.97 18.46 -13.36
C ALA A 39 -1.22 17.03 -13.88
N GLN A 40 -0.18 16.20 -13.99
CA GLN A 40 -0.34 14.80 -14.39
C GLN A 40 -1.11 13.99 -13.35
N PHE A 41 -0.86 14.26 -12.05
CA PHE A 41 -1.56 13.58 -10.97
C PHE A 41 -3.07 13.82 -11.04
N VAL A 42 -3.51 15.10 -11.06
CA VAL A 42 -4.94 15.43 -11.15
C VAL A 42 -5.54 15.13 -12.52
N GLY A 43 -4.72 15.05 -13.57
CA GLY A 43 -5.13 14.61 -14.91
C GLY A 43 -5.67 13.18 -14.94
N ASN A 44 -5.35 12.33 -13.95
CA ASN A 44 -5.93 10.99 -13.83
C ASN A 44 -7.38 10.99 -13.29
N LEU A 45 -7.85 12.13 -12.78
CA LEU A 45 -9.22 12.26 -12.28
C LEU A 45 -10.18 12.42 -13.47
N ARG A 46 -11.25 11.63 -13.46
CA ARG A 46 -12.36 11.73 -14.43
C ARG A 46 -13.28 12.90 -14.11
N GLU A 47 -12.72 14.11 -14.05
CA GLU A 47 -13.40 15.36 -13.74
C GLU A 47 -13.16 16.39 -14.85
N SER A 48 -13.92 17.49 -14.84
CA SER A 48 -13.65 18.63 -15.72
C SER A 48 -12.31 19.29 -15.34
N PRO A 49 -11.67 20.06 -16.25
CA PRO A 49 -10.43 20.77 -15.93
C PRO A 49 -10.53 21.66 -14.67
N LEU A 50 -11.68 22.32 -14.48
CA LEU A 50 -11.99 23.10 -13.28
C LEU A 50 -12.07 22.24 -12.01
N GLY A 51 -12.60 21.02 -12.12
CA GLY A 51 -12.64 20.05 -11.02
C GLY A 51 -11.24 19.55 -10.65
N GLN A 52 -10.40 19.29 -11.64
CA GLN A 52 -9.01 18.89 -11.44
C GLN A 52 -8.19 19.98 -10.74
N GLU A 53 -8.35 21.24 -11.15
CA GLU A 53 -7.68 22.38 -10.51
C GLU A 53 -8.13 22.53 -9.06
N LYS A 54 -9.44 22.47 -8.80
CA LYS A 54 -9.98 22.51 -7.44
C LYS A 54 -9.49 21.34 -6.57
N ALA A 55 -9.40 20.14 -7.13
CA ALA A 55 -8.84 18.98 -6.43
C ALA A 55 -7.36 19.21 -6.08
N LEU A 56 -6.59 19.83 -6.97
CA LEU A 56 -5.19 20.17 -6.70
C LEU A 56 -5.07 21.19 -5.56
N GLU A 57 -5.87 22.25 -5.56
CA GLU A 57 -5.91 23.23 -4.48
C GLU A 57 -6.19 22.57 -3.13
N GLN A 58 -7.20 21.69 -3.07
CA GLN A 58 -7.53 20.94 -1.87
C GLN A 58 -6.39 20.02 -1.43
N ILE A 59 -5.75 19.32 -2.37
CA ILE A 59 -4.61 18.44 -2.04
C ILE A 59 -3.48 19.24 -1.38
N LEU A 60 -3.16 20.42 -1.90
CA LEU A 60 -2.11 21.29 -1.36
C LEU A 60 -2.46 21.85 0.02
N GLU A 61 -3.74 22.21 0.24
CA GLU A 61 -4.23 22.68 1.55
C GLU A 61 -4.08 21.60 2.64
N TYR A 62 -4.49 20.36 2.33
CA TYR A 62 -4.46 19.25 3.28
C TYR A 62 -3.09 18.56 3.40
N GLU A 63 -2.10 18.93 2.59
CA GLU A 63 -0.80 18.25 2.56
C GLU A 63 -0.06 18.39 3.90
N LEU A 64 0.09 19.61 4.39
CA LEU A 64 0.77 19.86 5.67
C LEU A 64 0.02 19.22 6.83
N LEU A 65 -1.32 19.29 6.81
CA LEU A 65 -2.16 18.63 7.81
C LEU A 65 -1.88 17.12 7.83
N LEU A 66 -1.87 16.48 6.66
CA LEU A 66 -1.62 15.04 6.56
C LEU A 66 -0.25 14.69 7.18
N ILE A 67 0.81 15.44 6.86
CA ILE A 67 2.15 15.19 7.39
C ILE A 67 2.18 15.34 8.93
N GLN A 68 1.49 16.35 9.46
CA GLN A 68 1.36 16.57 10.91
C GLN A 68 0.61 15.42 11.59
N GLN A 69 -0.51 14.98 11.02
CA GLN A 69 -1.33 13.89 11.56
C GLN A 69 -0.63 12.52 11.48
N LEU A 70 0.38 12.39 10.61
CA LEU A 70 1.26 11.22 10.54
C LEU A 70 2.48 11.32 11.47
N ASN A 71 2.55 12.35 12.32
CA ASN A 71 3.67 12.64 13.22
C ASN A 71 5.01 12.73 12.48
N PHE A 72 5.01 13.20 11.22
CA PHE A 72 6.19 13.24 10.34
C PHE A 72 6.84 11.87 10.08
N HIS A 73 6.15 10.77 10.37
CA HIS A 73 6.62 9.41 10.08
C HIS A 73 6.18 8.97 8.68
N LEU A 74 6.87 9.52 7.67
CA LEU A 74 6.54 9.31 6.26
C LEU A 74 7.04 7.97 5.70
N ILE A 75 8.13 7.42 6.21
CA ILE A 75 8.64 6.14 5.70
C ILE A 75 7.72 4.99 6.13
N VAL A 76 7.24 4.23 5.14
CA VAL A 76 6.38 3.06 5.33
C VAL A 76 7.03 1.83 4.70
N HIS A 77 7.22 0.78 5.50
CA HIS A 77 7.71 -0.50 5.01
C HIS A 77 6.55 -1.36 4.49
N ASN A 78 6.52 -1.57 3.17
CA ASN A 78 5.50 -2.38 2.49
C ASN A 78 5.89 -3.88 2.43
N PRO A 79 4.91 -4.81 2.39
CA PRO A 79 5.18 -6.25 2.39
C PRO A 79 5.76 -6.78 1.07
N TYR A 80 5.73 -6.00 -0.01
CA TYR A 80 6.25 -6.45 -1.32
C TYR A 80 7.76 -6.71 -1.33
N ARG A 81 8.55 -5.91 -0.60
CA ARG A 81 10.00 -6.15 -0.49
C ARG A 81 10.35 -7.46 0.24
N PRO A 82 9.84 -7.74 1.46
CA PRO A 82 10.08 -9.03 2.10
C PRO A 82 9.44 -10.19 1.34
N PHE A 83 8.33 -9.96 0.62
CA PHE A 83 7.71 -10.97 -0.24
C PHE A 83 8.67 -11.45 -1.34
N GLU A 84 9.33 -10.54 -2.08
CA GLU A 84 10.35 -10.94 -3.06
C GLU A 84 11.52 -11.67 -2.41
N GLY A 85 11.99 -11.19 -1.25
CA GLY A 85 13.09 -11.81 -0.51
C GLY A 85 12.78 -13.25 -0.12
N LEU A 86 11.56 -13.50 0.39
CA LEU A 86 11.09 -14.84 0.75
C LEU A 86 10.91 -15.73 -0.49
N LEU A 87 10.48 -15.17 -1.63
CA LEU A 87 10.36 -15.95 -2.86
C LEU A 87 11.74 -16.37 -3.41
N ILE A 88 12.75 -15.51 -3.32
CA ILE A 88 14.14 -15.84 -3.67
C ILE A 88 14.68 -16.93 -2.72
N ASP A 89 14.38 -16.80 -1.44
CA ASP A 89 14.76 -17.78 -0.43
C ASP A 89 14.15 -19.16 -0.70
N LEU A 90 12.87 -19.22 -1.07
CA LEU A 90 12.22 -20.47 -1.49
C LEU A 90 12.87 -21.09 -2.73
N LYS A 91 13.19 -20.28 -3.75
CA LYS A 91 13.87 -20.76 -4.97
C LYS A 91 15.26 -21.34 -4.69
N THR A 92 15.97 -20.82 -3.69
CA THR A 92 17.35 -21.21 -3.40
C THR A 92 17.45 -22.34 -2.40
N ARG A 93 16.56 -22.37 -1.39
CA ARG A 93 16.61 -23.34 -0.28
C ARG A 93 15.60 -24.48 -0.38
N TYR A 94 14.56 -24.36 -1.20
CA TYR A 94 13.52 -25.39 -1.38
C TYR A 94 13.49 -25.92 -2.84
N PRO A 95 14.47 -26.76 -3.24
CA PRO A 95 14.52 -27.32 -4.60
C PRO A 95 13.38 -28.30 -4.92
N MET A 96 12.65 -28.78 -3.90
CA MET A 96 11.44 -29.61 -4.06
C MET A 96 10.28 -28.84 -4.71
N LEU A 97 10.31 -27.51 -4.64
CA LEU A 97 9.30 -26.65 -5.25
C LEU A 97 9.77 -26.23 -6.64
N GLU A 98 9.40 -26.99 -7.67
CA GLU A 98 9.87 -26.79 -9.06
C GLU A 98 9.58 -25.38 -9.60
N ASN A 99 8.44 -24.78 -9.24
CA ASN A 99 8.09 -23.44 -9.71
C ASN A 99 7.39 -22.57 -8.64
N PRO A 100 8.15 -21.82 -7.82
CA PRO A 100 7.60 -20.92 -6.81
C PRO A 100 6.81 -19.74 -7.38
N GLU A 101 6.97 -19.43 -8.68
CA GLU A 101 6.21 -18.35 -9.34
C GLU A 101 4.71 -18.64 -9.41
N VAL A 102 4.30 -19.92 -9.35
CA VAL A 102 2.89 -20.31 -9.29
C VAL A 102 2.21 -19.71 -8.06
N LEU A 103 2.95 -19.55 -6.96
CA LEU A 103 2.44 -18.97 -5.72
C LEU A 103 2.27 -17.45 -5.81
N ARG A 104 3.00 -16.78 -6.70
CA ARG A 104 3.07 -15.31 -6.75
C ARG A 104 1.69 -14.68 -6.92
N LYS A 105 0.92 -15.16 -7.89
CA LYS A 105 -0.43 -14.63 -8.19
C LYS A 105 -1.38 -14.80 -6.99
N THR A 106 -1.44 -16.01 -6.44
CA THR A 106 -2.29 -16.31 -5.28
C THR A 106 -1.87 -15.53 -4.04
N ALA A 107 -0.57 -15.30 -3.86
CA ALA A 107 -0.03 -14.54 -2.75
C ALA A 107 -0.30 -13.04 -2.91
N ASP A 108 -0.22 -12.51 -4.12
CA ASP A 108 -0.60 -11.12 -4.41
C ASP A 108 -2.10 -10.89 -4.15
N ASP A 109 -2.97 -11.82 -4.57
CA ASP A 109 -4.39 -11.80 -4.23
C ASP A 109 -4.64 -11.84 -2.70
N PHE A 110 -3.78 -12.54 -1.96
CA PHE A 110 -3.84 -12.54 -0.50
C PHE A 110 -3.36 -11.20 0.09
N LEU A 111 -2.24 -10.67 -0.38
CA LEU A 111 -1.70 -9.37 0.05
C LEU A 111 -2.72 -8.25 -0.17
N ASN A 112 -3.38 -8.23 -1.32
CA ASN A 112 -4.44 -7.27 -1.64
C ASN A 112 -5.61 -7.35 -0.65
N ARG A 113 -6.02 -8.57 -0.25
CA ARG A 113 -7.06 -8.75 0.78
C ARG A 113 -6.59 -8.26 2.15
N VAL A 114 -5.35 -8.57 2.54
CA VAL A 114 -4.78 -8.13 3.82
C VAL A 114 -4.64 -6.61 3.88
N ALA A 115 -4.28 -5.96 2.77
CA ALA A 115 -4.15 -4.50 2.67
C ALA A 115 -5.46 -3.74 2.97
N LEU A 116 -6.61 -4.37 2.73
CA LEU A 116 -7.92 -3.79 3.06
C LEU A 116 -8.20 -3.84 4.56
N THR A 117 -7.67 -4.84 5.28
CA THR A 117 -7.83 -5.01 6.73
C THR A 117 -6.87 -4.14 7.54
N ASP A 118 -6.98 -4.16 8.87
CA ASP A 118 -6.09 -3.41 9.77
C ASP A 118 -4.78 -4.14 10.08
N ALA A 119 -4.52 -5.27 9.42
CA ALA A 119 -3.28 -6.03 9.60
C ALA A 119 -2.00 -5.20 9.38
N TYR A 120 -2.02 -4.22 8.46
CA TYR A 120 -0.88 -3.34 8.20
C TYR A 120 -0.52 -2.45 9.40
N LEU A 121 -1.45 -2.26 10.35
CA LEU A 121 -1.22 -1.51 11.59
C LEU A 121 -0.79 -2.42 12.75
N LEU A 122 -1.01 -3.73 12.64
CA LEU A 122 -0.84 -4.69 13.75
C LEU A 122 0.40 -5.58 13.59
N PHE A 123 0.78 -5.92 12.36
CA PHE A 123 1.83 -6.89 12.07
C PHE A 123 2.96 -6.30 11.25
N THR A 124 4.14 -6.92 11.33
CA THR A 124 5.29 -6.53 10.52
C THR A 124 5.07 -6.91 9.04
N PRO A 125 5.65 -6.15 8.09
CA PRO A 125 5.52 -6.47 6.66
C PRO A 125 6.08 -7.86 6.32
N SER A 126 7.11 -8.32 7.03
CA SER A 126 7.67 -9.67 6.84
C SER A 126 6.71 -10.78 7.27
N GLN A 127 5.99 -10.61 8.39
CA GLN A 127 4.96 -11.55 8.82
C GLN A 127 3.79 -11.60 7.84
N ILE A 128 3.36 -10.44 7.33
CA ILE A 128 2.31 -10.34 6.32
C ILE A 128 2.73 -11.07 5.04
N ALA A 129 3.95 -10.81 4.56
CA ALA A 129 4.51 -11.46 3.37
C ALA A 129 4.64 -12.98 3.53
N LEU A 130 5.15 -13.45 4.68
CA LEU A 130 5.26 -14.88 4.98
C LEU A 130 3.88 -15.54 5.02
N THR A 131 2.90 -14.90 5.66
CA THR A 131 1.53 -15.41 5.72
C THR A 131 0.92 -15.53 4.32
N ALA A 132 1.18 -14.55 3.44
CA ALA A 132 0.71 -14.61 2.06
C ALA A 132 1.28 -15.80 1.28
N ILE A 133 2.58 -16.09 1.46
CA ILE A 133 3.26 -17.22 0.82
C ILE A 133 2.74 -18.55 1.37
N LEU A 134 2.72 -18.73 2.70
CA LEU A 134 2.29 -19.98 3.33
C LEU A 134 0.81 -20.27 3.06
N SER A 135 -0.05 -19.24 3.12
CA SER A 135 -1.47 -19.39 2.75
C SER A 135 -1.63 -19.79 1.29
N SER A 136 -0.80 -19.25 0.38
CA SER A 136 -0.84 -19.60 -1.03
C SER A 136 -0.33 -21.02 -1.30
N ALA A 137 0.73 -21.44 -0.61
CA ALA A 137 1.26 -22.80 -0.67
C ALA A 137 0.21 -23.82 -0.20
N SER A 138 -0.42 -23.55 0.95
CA SER A 138 -1.51 -24.37 1.48
C SER A 138 -2.68 -24.49 0.50
N ARG A 139 -3.08 -23.38 -0.16
CA ARG A 139 -4.13 -23.41 -1.19
C ARG A 139 -3.73 -24.18 -2.45
N ALA A 140 -2.44 -24.25 -2.76
CA ALA A 140 -1.90 -25.05 -3.85
C ALA A 140 -1.67 -26.53 -3.46
N GLY A 141 -1.98 -26.92 -2.22
CA GLY A 141 -1.74 -28.28 -1.73
C GLY A 141 -0.27 -28.60 -1.45
N ILE A 142 0.58 -27.58 -1.35
CA ILE A 142 2.01 -27.71 -1.05
C ILE A 142 2.19 -27.50 0.45
N ASN A 143 2.55 -28.57 1.16
CA ASN A 143 2.97 -28.46 2.56
C ASN A 143 4.43 -28.00 2.61
N MET A 144 4.68 -26.90 3.31
CA MET A 144 6.01 -26.34 3.58
C MET A 144 6.48 -26.63 5.02
N GLU A 145 5.90 -27.64 5.67
CA GLU A 145 6.36 -28.17 6.97
C GLU A 145 7.60 -29.07 6.81
#